data_AF-A0A949P6C9-F1
#
_entry.id   AF-A0A949P6C9-F1
#
_cell.length_a   1.000
_cell.length_b   1.000
_cell.length_c   1.000
_cell.angle_alpha   90.00
_cell.angle_beta   90.00
_cell.angle_gamma   90.00
#
_symmetry.space_group_name_H-M   'P 1'
#
loop_
_entity.id
_entity.type
_entity.pdbx_description
1 polymer ?
#
loop_
_entity_poly.entity_id
_entity_poly.type
_entity_poly.pdbx_seq_one_letter_code
_entity_poly.pdbx_strand_id
1 'polypeptide(L)'
;SGSLGADELCKASGLSQDELSELESYGVISPDTVAGDDTYDDTALEIATVSKRFLDSGVEARHLRGWRVAADREVGLLEQLIQPLLRQRNPAARAEAVDRLTALEQDGGKLRAAMMKSALRHHTAR
;
A
#
# COMPACT_ATOMS: atom_id res chain seq x y z
N SER A 1 10.33 9.96 -11.17
CA SER A 1 9.49 10.24 -10.00
C SER A 1 10.12 11.34 -9.19
N GLY A 2 9.33 12.36 -8.85
CA GLY A 2 9.78 13.43 -7.96
C GLY A 2 9.49 12.98 -6.53
N SER A 3 10.46 13.06 -5.64
CA SER A 3 10.25 12.88 -4.22
C SER A 3 9.65 14.17 -3.65
N LEU A 4 8.58 14.07 -2.86
CA LEU A 4 7.91 15.19 -2.21
C LEU A 4 8.39 15.35 -0.76
N GLY A 5 8.46 16.59 -0.28
CA GLY A 5 8.51 16.85 1.16
C GLY A 5 7.13 16.68 1.82
N ALA A 6 7.08 16.62 3.15
CA ALA A 6 5.82 16.47 3.90
C ALA A 6 4.77 17.54 3.56
N ASP A 7 5.17 18.81 3.48
CA ASP A 7 4.29 19.93 3.12
C ASP A 7 3.70 19.77 1.71
N GLU A 8 4.52 19.32 0.76
CA GLU A 8 4.12 19.09 -0.62
C GLU A 8 3.18 17.90 -0.74
N LEU A 9 3.46 16.82 0.00
CA LEU A 9 2.60 15.65 0.10
C LEU A 9 1.23 16.02 0.66
N CYS A 10 1.19 16.73 1.79
CA CYS A 10 -0.04 17.23 2.42
C CYS A 10 -0.85 18.08 1.43
N LYS A 11 -0.20 19.03 0.76
CA LYS A 11 -0.85 19.90 -0.24
C LYS A 11 -1.41 19.10 -1.43
N ALA A 12 -0.67 18.11 -1.93
CA ALA A 12 -1.08 17.33 -3.10
C ALA A 12 -2.18 16.31 -2.78
N SER A 13 -2.12 15.68 -1.61
CA SER A 13 -3.09 14.66 -1.16
C SER A 13 -4.34 15.24 -0.50
N GLY A 14 -4.26 16.47 0.01
CA GLY A 14 -5.29 17.13 0.80
C GLY A 14 -5.24 16.79 2.30
N LEU A 15 -4.26 16.01 2.77
CA LEU A 15 -4.05 15.76 4.19
C LEU A 15 -3.62 17.04 4.91
N SER A 16 -4.03 17.16 6.18
CA SER A 16 -3.38 18.03 7.15
C SER A 16 -2.11 17.37 7.71
N GLN A 17 -1.24 18.18 8.33
CA GLN A 17 -0.02 17.69 8.98
C GLN A 17 -0.32 16.68 10.09
N ASP A 18 -1.40 16.92 10.86
CA ASP A 18 -1.81 16.02 11.94
C ASP A 18 -2.30 14.68 11.38
N GLU A 19 -3.06 14.69 10.28
CA GLU A 19 -3.50 13.46 9.62
C GLU A 19 -2.31 12.67 9.05
N LEU A 20 -1.33 13.34 8.44
CA LEU A 20 -0.11 12.70 7.95
C LEU A 20 0.67 12.05 9.11
N SER A 21 0.90 12.79 10.20
CA SER A 21 1.55 12.30 11.42
C SER A 21 0.83 11.08 12.02
N GLU A 22 -0.50 11.10 12.08
CA GLU A 22 -1.28 9.95 12.55
C GLU A 22 -1.10 8.75 11.60
N LEU A 23 -1.19 8.94 10.29
CA LEU A 23 -0.97 7.88 9.30
C LEU A 23 0.43 7.27 9.40
N GLU A 24 1.47 8.08 9.62
CA GLU A 24 2.83 7.63 9.88
C GLU A 24 2.93 6.83 11.18
N SER A 25 2.33 7.32 12.26
CA SER A 25 2.37 6.65 13.58
C SER A 25 1.74 5.24 13.55
N TYR A 26 0.70 5.06 12.74
CA TYR A 26 0.08 3.75 12.53
C TYR A 26 0.77 2.92 11.45
N GLY A 27 1.78 3.48 10.77
CA GLY A 27 2.56 2.85 9.72
C GLY A 27 1.80 2.69 8.41
N VAL A 28 0.77 3.50 8.17
CA VAL A 28 -0.01 3.48 6.93
C VAL A 28 0.77 4.15 5.81
N ILE A 29 1.48 5.24 6.12
CA ILE A 29 2.46 5.90 5.25
C ILE A 29 3.82 5.77 5.93
N SER A 30 4.89 5.70 5.14
CA SER A 30 6.26 5.69 5.66
C SER A 30 7.11 6.55 4.72
N PRO A 31 7.83 7.55 5.25
CA PRO A 31 8.80 8.28 4.44
C PRO A 31 10.02 7.42 4.12
N ASP A 32 10.66 7.73 3.01
CA ASP A 32 12.05 7.36 2.73
C ASP A 32 12.98 8.48 3.21
N THR A 33 14.01 8.13 3.96
CA THR A 33 15.03 9.11 4.37
C THR A 33 16.11 9.24 3.28
N VAL A 34 16.15 10.39 2.63
CA VAL A 34 17.12 10.71 1.56
C VAL A 34 17.97 11.90 1.99
N ALA A 35 19.29 11.71 2.03
CA ALA A 35 20.25 12.73 2.47
C ALA A 35 19.97 13.36 3.85
N GLY A 36 19.22 12.65 4.72
CA GLY A 36 18.86 13.11 6.06
C GLY A 36 17.48 13.74 6.17
N ASP A 37 16.78 13.92 5.05
CA ASP A 37 15.43 14.47 5.00
C ASP A 37 14.41 13.37 4.65
N ASP A 38 13.23 13.44 5.26
CA ASP A 38 12.13 12.55 4.96
C ASP A 38 11.43 12.96 3.65
N THR A 39 11.26 11.98 2.78
CA THR A 39 10.72 12.17 1.44
C THR A 39 9.67 11.13 1.09
N TYR A 40 8.74 11.51 0.23
CA TYR A 40 7.59 10.69 -0.16
C TYR A 40 7.58 10.49 -1.68
N ASP A 41 7.51 9.23 -2.10
CA ASP A 41 7.45 8.89 -3.51
C ASP A 41 6.01 8.96 -4.07
N ASP A 42 5.86 8.59 -5.34
CA ASP A 42 4.56 8.57 -6.02
C ASP A 42 3.59 7.58 -5.33
N THR A 43 4.10 6.48 -4.77
CA THR A 43 3.32 5.48 -4.03
C THR A 43 2.78 6.06 -2.73
N ALA A 44 3.62 6.77 -1.97
CA ALA A 44 3.21 7.44 -0.75
C ALA A 44 2.15 8.52 -1.03
N LEU A 45 2.26 9.25 -2.14
CA LEU A 45 1.22 10.19 -2.57
C LEU A 45 -0.11 9.49 -2.89
N GLU A 46 -0.08 8.34 -3.55
CA GLU A 46 -1.28 7.54 -3.80
C GLU A 46 -1.94 7.09 -2.48
N ILE A 47 -1.15 6.52 -1.56
CA ILE A 47 -1.63 6.10 -0.25
C ILE A 47 -2.24 7.27 0.52
N ALA A 48 -1.57 8.43 0.55
CA ALA A 48 -2.03 9.64 1.20
C ALA A 48 -3.38 10.11 0.63
N THR A 49 -3.47 10.18 -0.70
CA THR A 49 -4.68 10.65 -1.41
C THR A 49 -5.88 9.74 -1.15
N VAL A 50 -5.67 8.42 -1.15
CA VAL A 50 -6.75 7.47 -0.86
C VAL A 50 -7.12 7.51 0.62
N SER A 51 -6.13 7.56 1.52
CA SER A 51 -6.36 7.65 2.97
C SER A 51 -7.20 8.87 3.33
N LYS A 52 -6.96 10.03 2.70
CA LYS A 52 -7.77 11.24 2.91
C LYS A 52 -9.26 11.01 2.70
N ARG A 53 -9.65 10.24 1.67
CA ARG A 53 -11.07 9.92 1.38
C ARG A 53 -11.71 9.06 2.48
N PHE A 54 -10.93 8.18 3.10
CA PHE A 54 -11.38 7.39 4.24
C PHE A 54 -11.54 8.26 5.49
N LEU A 55 -10.55 9.13 5.77
CA LEU A 55 -10.61 10.09 6.88
C LEU A 55 -11.85 11.00 6.75
N ASP A 56 -12.11 11.51 5.55
CA ASP A 56 -13.31 12.32 5.23
C ASP A 56 -14.63 11.57 5.44
N SER A 57 -14.60 10.25 5.36
CA SER A 57 -15.76 9.38 5.60
C SER A 57 -15.87 8.95 7.08
N GLY A 58 -15.02 9.48 7.97
CA GLY A 58 -14.99 9.17 9.40
C GLY A 58 -14.16 7.92 9.77
N VAL A 59 -13.44 7.33 8.81
CA VAL A 59 -12.55 6.18 9.09
C VAL A 59 -11.20 6.71 9.52
N GLU A 60 -10.89 6.58 10.81
CA GLU A 60 -9.63 7.06 11.39
C GLU A 60 -8.39 6.25 10.96
N ALA A 61 -7.20 6.86 11.04
CA ALA A 61 -5.90 6.26 10.67
C ALA A 61 -5.62 4.91 11.34
N ARG A 62 -5.99 4.74 12.61
CA ARG A 62 -5.87 3.45 13.33
C ARG A 62 -6.64 2.30 12.69
N HIS A 63 -7.75 2.59 12.02
CA HIS A 63 -8.51 1.58 11.28
C HIS A 63 -7.77 1.19 10.00
N LEU A 64 -7.14 2.17 9.33
CA LEU A 64 -6.35 1.96 8.11
C LEU A 64 -5.14 1.05 8.33
N ARG A 65 -4.63 0.94 9.57
CA ARG A 65 -3.62 -0.07 9.95
C ARG A 65 -4.00 -1.50 9.54
N GLY A 66 -5.30 -1.83 9.57
CA GLY A 66 -5.79 -3.14 9.13
C GLY A 66 -5.46 -3.44 7.66
N TRP A 67 -5.53 -2.42 6.78
CA TRP A 67 -5.15 -2.55 5.38
C TRP A 67 -3.65 -2.73 5.22
N ARG A 68 -2.82 -1.99 5.98
CA ARG A 68 -1.37 -2.19 5.98
C ARG A 68 -0.99 -3.61 6.38
N VAL A 69 -1.53 -4.12 7.49
CA VAL A 69 -1.26 -5.49 7.95
C VAL A 69 -1.69 -6.54 6.91
N ALA A 70 -2.81 -6.32 6.22
CA ALA A 70 -3.24 -7.21 5.14
C ALA A 70 -2.25 -7.19 3.95
N ALA A 71 -1.78 -6.00 3.55
CA ALA A 71 -0.79 -5.84 2.50
C ALA A 71 0.54 -6.53 2.86
N ASP A 72 1.06 -6.34 4.08
CA ASP A 72 2.31 -6.98 4.54
C ASP A 72 2.22 -8.51 4.50
N ARG A 73 1.05 -9.08 4.84
CA ARG A 73 0.81 -10.52 4.74
C ARG A 73 0.79 -11.01 3.29
N GLU A 74 0.19 -10.22 2.40
CA GLU A 74 0.16 -10.52 0.96
C GLU A 74 1.59 -10.49 0.40
N VAL A 75 2.35 -9.45 0.69
CA VAL A 75 3.78 -9.35 0.31
C VAL A 75 4.57 -10.55 0.82
N GLY A 76 4.46 -10.92 2.09
CA GLY A 76 5.18 -12.06 2.65
C GLY A 76 4.84 -13.39 1.96
N LEU A 77 3.58 -13.60 1.58
CA LEU A 77 3.17 -14.76 0.78
C LEU A 77 3.81 -14.73 -0.62
N LEU A 78 3.76 -13.59 -1.30
CA LEU A 78 4.32 -13.43 -2.64
C LEU A 78 5.84 -13.62 -2.65
N GLU A 79 6.55 -13.07 -1.67
CA GLU A 79 7.99 -13.26 -1.49
C GLU A 79 8.36 -14.74 -1.35
N GLN A 80 7.62 -15.50 -0.52
CA GLN A 80 7.85 -16.94 -0.36
C GLN A 80 7.72 -17.69 -1.69
N LEU A 81 6.78 -17.30 -2.56
CA LEU A 81 6.57 -17.93 -3.86
C LEU A 81 7.70 -17.67 -4.86
N ILE A 82 8.32 -16.48 -4.82
CA ILE A 82 9.37 -16.10 -5.76
C ILE A 82 10.79 -16.36 -5.27
N GLN A 83 10.99 -16.60 -3.97
CA GLN A 83 12.30 -16.93 -3.39
C GLN A 83 13.07 -18.01 -4.15
N PRO A 84 12.47 -19.13 -4.61
CA PRO A 84 13.19 -20.14 -5.40
C PRO A 84 13.78 -19.60 -6.71
N LEU A 85 13.08 -18.71 -7.40
CA LEU A 85 13.55 -18.09 -8.66
C LEU A 85 14.73 -17.15 -8.38
N LEU A 86 14.63 -16.33 -7.33
CA LEU A 86 15.70 -15.41 -6.94
C LEU A 86 17.00 -16.14 -6.57
N ARG A 87 16.92 -17.34 -5.99
CA ARG A 87 18.09 -18.18 -5.64
C ARG A 87 18.89 -18.67 -6.85
N GLN A 88 18.29 -18.73 -8.04
CA GLN A 88 18.99 -19.17 -9.26
C GLN A 88 20.01 -18.13 -9.77
N ARG A 89 19.93 -16.88 -9.28
CA ARG A 89 20.92 -15.80 -9.50
C ARG A 89 21.27 -15.53 -10.97
N ASN A 90 20.36 -15.81 -11.90
CA ASN A 90 20.51 -15.48 -13.31
C ASN A 90 19.48 -14.42 -13.75
N PRO A 91 19.75 -13.64 -14.81
CA PRO A 91 18.84 -12.58 -15.26
C PRO A 91 17.45 -13.07 -15.67
N ALA A 92 17.35 -14.24 -16.30
CA ALA A 92 16.07 -14.80 -16.77
C ALA A 92 15.14 -15.14 -15.60
N ALA A 93 15.65 -15.79 -14.55
CA ALA A 93 14.90 -16.12 -13.35
C ALA A 93 14.46 -14.86 -12.56
N ARG A 94 15.24 -13.77 -12.63
CA ARG A 94 14.83 -12.48 -12.05
C ARG A 94 13.69 -11.84 -12.83
N ALA A 95 13.76 -11.85 -14.16
CA ALA A 95 12.67 -11.37 -15.00
C ALA A 95 11.39 -12.18 -14.74
N GLU A 96 11.49 -13.51 -14.70
CA GLU A 96 10.37 -14.40 -14.39
C GLU A 96 9.78 -14.12 -12.98
N ALA A 97 10.63 -13.84 -11.99
CA ALA A 97 10.17 -13.48 -10.65
C ALA A 97 9.37 -12.17 -10.65
N VAL A 98 9.82 -11.15 -11.39
CA VAL A 98 9.11 -9.86 -11.53
C VAL A 98 7.78 -10.05 -12.23
N ASP A 99 7.77 -10.73 -13.38
CA ASP A 99 6.53 -11.00 -14.14
C ASP A 99 5.51 -11.76 -13.29
N ARG A 100 5.97 -12.75 -12.52
CA ARG A 100 5.13 -13.52 -11.61
C ARG A 100 4.60 -12.68 -10.45
N LEU A 101 5.40 -11.79 -9.86
CA LEU A 101 4.93 -10.86 -8.83
C LEU A 101 3.83 -9.95 -9.38
N THR A 102 4.04 -9.36 -10.55
CA THR A 102 3.05 -8.48 -11.18
C THR A 102 1.73 -9.21 -11.46
N ALA A 103 1.78 -10.44 -11.98
CA ALA A 103 0.57 -11.22 -12.20
C ALA A 103 -0.17 -11.54 -10.89
N LEU A 104 0.57 -11.93 -9.84
CA LEU A 104 -0.01 -12.27 -8.54
C LEU A 104 -0.60 -11.06 -7.81
N GLU A 105 0.05 -9.90 -7.89
CA GLU A 105 -0.46 -8.64 -7.34
C GLU A 105 -1.81 -8.27 -7.96
N GLN A 106 -1.91 -8.32 -9.30
CA GLN A 106 -3.15 -8.03 -10.02
C GLN A 106 -4.28 -9.01 -9.66
N ASP A 107 -3.99 -10.30 -9.58
CA ASP A 107 -4.99 -11.31 -9.25
C ASP A 107 -5.41 -11.25 -7.77
N GLY A 108 -4.47 -10.96 -6.87
CA GLY A 108 -4.74 -10.69 -5.46
C GLY A 108 -5.71 -9.51 -5.26
N GLY A 109 -5.51 -8.43 -6.00
CA GLY A 109 -6.43 -7.28 -6.04
C GLY A 109 -7.85 -7.66 -6.47
N LYS A 110 -7.98 -8.44 -7.55
CA LYS A 110 -9.28 -8.94 -8.03
C LYS A 110 -9.94 -9.85 -7.01
N LEU A 111 -9.18 -10.75 -6.38
CA LEU A 111 -9.67 -11.68 -5.36
C LEU A 111 -10.22 -10.93 -4.15
N ARG A 112 -9.48 -9.95 -3.61
CA ARG A 112 -9.91 -9.09 -2.50
C ARG A 112 -11.21 -8.37 -2.83
N ALA A 113 -11.30 -7.76 -4.01
CA ALA A 113 -12.50 -7.06 -4.45
C ALA A 113 -13.71 -8.02 -4.57
N ALA A 114 -13.51 -9.23 -5.10
CA ALA A 114 -14.57 -10.23 -5.23
C ALA A 114 -15.06 -10.74 -3.86
N MET A 115 -14.14 -11.05 -2.94
CA MET A 115 -14.47 -11.45 -1.57
C MET A 115 -15.25 -10.37 -0.83
N MET A 116 -14.84 -9.10 -0.94
CA MET A 116 -15.55 -7.96 -0.35
C MET A 116 -16.98 -7.85 -0.89
N LYS A 117 -17.15 -7.92 -2.22
CA LYS A 117 -18.47 -7.91 -2.86
C LYS A 117 -19.35 -9.06 -2.37
N SER A 118 -18.77 -10.26 -2.24
CA SER A 118 -19.50 -11.43 -1.74
C SER A 118 -19.95 -11.23 -0.29
N ALA A 119 -19.07 -10.75 0.59
CA ALA A 119 -19.38 -10.52 2.00
C ALA A 119 -20.47 -9.45 2.19
N LEU A 120 -20.37 -8.33 1.47
CA LEU A 120 -21.36 -7.24 1.55
C LEU A 120 -22.75 -7.68 1.10
N ARG A 121 -22.85 -8.52 0.04
CA ARG A 121 -24.14 -9.09 -0.39
C ARG A 121 -24.86 -9.85 0.71
N HIS A 122 -24.14 -10.49 1.63
CA HIS A 122 -24.75 -11.20 2.76
C HIS A 122 -25.29 -10.25 3.84
N HIS A 123 -24.83 -9.00 3.88
CA HIS A 123 -25.30 -8.01 4.84
C HIS A 123 -26.48 -7.19 4.32
N THR A 124 -26.57 -6.97 3.01
CA THR A 124 -27.65 -6.20 2.38
C THR A 124 -28.85 -7.04 1.93
N ALA A 125 -28.74 -8.37 1.95
CA ALA A 125 -29.82 -9.29 1.62
C ALA A 125 -30.65 -9.78 2.83
N ARG A 126 -30.46 -9.16 4.01
CA ARG A 126 -31.34 -9.30 5.18
C ARG A 126 -32.37 -8.17 5.19
#